data_AF-A0AAD7MD75-F1
#
_entry.id   AF-A0AAD7MD75-F1
#
_cell.length_a   1.000
_cell.length_b   1.000
_cell.length_c   1.000
_cell.angle_alpha   90.00
_cell.angle_beta   90.00
_cell.angle_gamma   90.00
#
_symmetry.space_group_name_H-M   'P 1'
#
loop_
_entity.id
_entity.type
_entity.pdbx_description
1 polymer ?
#
loop_
_entity_poly.entity_id
_entity_poly.type
_entity_poly.pdbx_seq_one_letter_code
_entity_poly.pdbx_strand_id
1 'polypeptide(L)'
;GIDWDVADDPALMAHLLDENPQDWATQNPFAPGHDTLSHVPCDAPDSPFDAEEITALDTQLAAEVDLTSRNMHIRRLVWIKAMEICNSFYE
;
A
#
# COMPACT_ATOMS: atom_id res chain seq x y z
N GLY A 1 19.06 -1.10 9.66
CA GLY A 1 20.36 -0.40 9.66
C GLY A 1 21.33 -1.27 8.92
N ILE A 2 22.24 -0.69 8.15
CA ILE A 2 23.35 -1.45 7.55
C ILE A 2 24.29 -1.86 8.70
N ASP A 3 24.72 -3.11 8.70
CA ASP A 3 25.64 -3.65 9.71
C ASP A 3 27.07 -3.26 9.33
N TRP A 4 27.53 -2.13 9.89
CA TRP A 4 28.82 -1.53 9.56
C TRP A 4 30.00 -2.37 10.05
N ASP A 5 29.82 -3.11 11.15
CA ASP A 5 30.88 -3.95 11.72
C ASP A 5 31.21 -5.12 10.80
N VAL A 6 30.20 -5.66 10.11
CA VAL A 6 30.37 -6.71 9.09
C VAL A 6 30.95 -6.14 7.79
N ALA A 7 30.57 -4.92 7.41
CA ALA A 7 31.08 -4.26 6.20
C ALA A 7 32.59 -3.94 6.28
N ASP A 8 33.11 -3.68 7.49
CA ASP A 8 34.52 -3.39 7.73
C ASP A 8 35.37 -4.66 7.96
N ASP A 9 34.78 -5.86 8.01
CA ASP A 9 35.52 -7.14 8.14
C ASP A 9 36.04 -7.62 6.77
N PRO A 10 37.36 -7.63 6.53
CA PRO A 10 37.93 -8.00 5.24
C PRO A 10 37.73 -9.47 4.88
N ALA A 11 37.62 -10.36 5.87
CA ALA A 11 37.46 -11.80 5.62
C ALA A 11 36.03 -12.12 5.16
N LEU A 12 35.03 -11.49 5.80
CA LEU A 12 33.64 -11.64 5.42
C LEU A 12 33.36 -11.00 4.06
N MET A 13 33.94 -9.82 3.81
CA MET A 13 33.82 -9.15 2.52
C MET A 13 34.50 -9.93 1.39
N ALA A 14 35.66 -10.55 1.64
CA ALA A 14 36.33 -11.39 0.64
C ALA A 14 35.48 -12.60 0.24
N HIS A 15 34.89 -13.31 1.22
CA HIS A 15 34.00 -14.43 0.94
C HIS A 15 32.72 -13.98 0.21
N LEU A 16 32.14 -12.85 0.63
CA LEU A 16 30.96 -12.27 -0.03
C LEU A 16 31.22 -11.98 -1.51
N LEU A 17 32.37 -11.39 -1.84
CA LEU A 17 32.73 -11.03 -3.21
C LEU A 17 33.02 -12.26 -4.09
N ASP A 18 33.60 -13.31 -3.52
CA ASP A 18 33.92 -14.56 -4.23
C ASP A 18 32.65 -15.36 -4.58
N GLU A 19 31.71 -15.44 -3.65
CA GLU A 19 30.47 -16.21 -3.82
C GLU A 19 29.33 -15.43 -4.51
N ASN A 20 29.41 -14.10 -4.57
CA ASN A 20 28.37 -13.25 -5.18
C ASN A 20 28.93 -12.36 -6.31
N PRO A 21 29.50 -12.94 -7.37
CA PRO A 21 30.01 -12.20 -8.52
C PRO A 21 28.96 -11.32 -9.21
N GLN A 22 27.67 -11.67 -9.09
CA GLN A 22 26.55 -10.91 -9.66
C GLN A 22 26.30 -9.54 -9.03
N ASP A 23 26.70 -9.33 -7.78
CA ASP A 23 26.41 -8.09 -7.04
C ASP A 23 27.32 -6.93 -7.46
N TRP A 24 28.50 -7.25 -8.02
CA TRP A 24 29.50 -6.28 -8.48
C TRP A 24 29.83 -6.38 -9.97
N ALA A 25 29.34 -7.39 -10.68
CA ALA A 25 29.43 -7.47 -12.13
C ALA A 25 28.61 -6.35 -12.80
N THR A 26 29.06 -5.88 -13.96
CA THR A 26 28.46 -4.80 -14.76
C THR A 26 27.01 -5.06 -15.19
N GLN A 27 26.52 -6.29 -15.03
CA GLN A 27 25.12 -6.70 -15.21
C GLN A 27 24.37 -6.71 -13.87
N ASN A 28 24.65 -5.76 -12.98
CA ASN A 28 23.87 -5.61 -11.76
C ASN A 28 22.39 -5.39 -12.14
N PRO A 29 21.46 -6.31 -11.80
CA PRO A 29 20.04 -6.16 -12.12
C PRO A 29 19.38 -5.01 -11.33
N PHE A 30 20.07 -4.46 -10.34
CA PHE A 30 19.74 -3.27 -9.56
C PHE A 30 20.59 -2.05 -9.93
N ALA A 31 21.45 -2.13 -10.95
CA ALA A 31 21.94 -0.92 -11.61
C ALA A 31 20.71 -0.09 -11.99
N PRO A 32 20.74 1.25 -11.91
CA PRO A 32 19.59 2.09 -12.28
C PRO A 32 19.20 1.80 -13.72
N GLY A 33 18.28 0.86 -13.88
CA GLY A 33 17.82 0.32 -15.13
C GLY A 33 16.64 1.17 -15.55
N HIS A 34 16.86 1.93 -16.63
CA HIS A 34 15.92 2.80 -17.31
C HIS A 34 15.42 3.98 -16.43
N ASP A 35 15.36 5.19 -17.01
CA ASP A 35 14.83 6.41 -16.37
C ASP A 35 13.33 6.32 -15.99
N THR A 36 12.70 5.17 -16.22
CA THR A 36 11.27 4.94 -16.06
C THR A 36 11.02 3.80 -15.09
N LEU A 37 10.24 4.07 -14.05
CA LEU A 37 9.75 3.06 -13.12
C LEU A 37 8.98 1.97 -13.89
N SER A 38 9.11 0.72 -13.46
CA SER A 38 8.30 -0.38 -13.97
C SER A 38 6.81 -0.08 -13.77
N HIS A 39 6.08 0.09 -14.87
CA HIS A 39 4.64 0.28 -14.82
C HIS A 39 3.97 -1.07 -14.52
N VAL A 40 3.38 -1.18 -13.33
CA VAL A 40 2.52 -2.31 -12.95
C VAL A 40 1.07 -1.82 -13.03
N PRO A 41 0.27 -2.28 -14.01
CA PRO A 41 -1.14 -1.95 -14.04
C PRO A 41 -1.79 -2.54 -12.78
N CYS A 42 -2.37 -1.68 -11.96
CA CYS A 42 -3.13 -2.04 -10.77
C CYS A 42 -4.56 -1.57 -10.99
N ASP A 43 -5.34 -2.35 -11.73
CA ASP A 43 -6.76 -2.07 -11.91
C ASP A 43 -7.46 -2.24 -10.56
N ALA A 44 -8.28 -1.25 -10.19
CA ALA A 44 -9.08 -1.37 -8.98
C ALA A 44 -10.10 -2.51 -9.17
N PRO A 45 -10.33 -3.34 -8.15
CA PRO A 45 -11.40 -4.33 -8.22
C PRO A 45 -12.75 -3.62 -8.36
N ASP A 46 -13.69 -4.31 -9.00
CA ASP A 46 -15.08 -3.86 -9.04
C ASP A 46 -15.63 -3.69 -7.61
N SER A 47 -16.48 -2.67 -7.44
CA SER A 47 -17.17 -2.45 -6.16
C SER A 47 -17.97 -3.71 -5.80
N PRO A 48 -17.95 -4.14 -4.52
CA PRO A 48 -18.82 -5.24 -4.08
C PRO A 48 -20.30 -4.84 -4.04
N PHE A 49 -20.60 -3.54 -4.12
CA PHE A 49 -21.95 -3.00 -4.08
C PHE A 49 -22.48 -2.67 -5.47
N ASP A 50 -23.76 -2.92 -5.69
CA ASP A 50 -24.49 -2.43 -6.85
C ASP A 50 -24.82 -0.92 -6.74
N ALA A 51 -25.41 -0.35 -7.80
CA ALA A 51 -25.71 1.08 -7.84
C ALA A 51 -26.79 1.51 -6.82
N GLU A 52 -27.71 0.60 -6.47
CA GLU A 52 -28.77 0.88 -5.51
C GLU A 52 -28.20 0.88 -4.09
N GLU A 53 -27.36 -0.10 -3.77
CA GLU A 53 -26.64 -0.22 -2.49
C GLU A 53 -25.70 0.98 -2.25
N ILE A 54 -24.99 1.44 -3.29
CA ILE A 54 -24.15 2.65 -3.19
C ILE A 54 -25.02 3.87 -2.88
N THR A 55 -26.15 4.03 -3.57
CA THR A 55 -27.06 5.16 -3.35
C THR A 55 -27.65 5.11 -1.94
N ALA A 56 -28.01 3.93 -1.45
CA ALA A 56 -28.51 3.72 -0.10
C ALA A 56 -27.45 4.06 0.95
N LEU A 57 -26.21 3.61 0.76
CA LEU A 57 -25.07 3.90 1.64
C LEU A 57 -24.83 5.41 1.73
N ASP A 58 -24.71 6.10 0.59
CA ASP A 58 -24.48 7.55 0.55
C ASP A 58 -25.60 8.33 1.24
N THR A 59 -26.86 7.93 1.00
CA THR A 59 -28.04 8.58 1.58
C THR A 59 -28.07 8.44 3.09
N GLN A 60 -27.84 7.23 3.62
CA GLN A 60 -27.84 6.96 5.06
C GLN A 60 -26.66 7.67 5.74
N LEU A 61 -25.48 7.61 5.13
CA LEU A 61 -24.28 8.20 5.71
C LEU A 61 -24.37 9.73 5.80
N ALA A 62 -24.94 10.38 4.77
CA ALA A 62 -25.18 11.83 4.77
C ALA A 62 -26.25 12.26 5.80
N ALA A 63 -27.17 11.37 6.18
CA ALA A 63 -28.17 11.65 7.21
C ALA A 63 -27.58 11.54 8.63
N GLU A 64 -26.58 10.68 8.83
CA GLU A 64 -26.02 10.38 10.16
C GLU A 64 -24.74 11.17 10.49
N VAL A 65 -23.93 11.56 9.50
CA VAL A 65 -22.60 12.16 9.74
C VAL A 65 -22.32 13.32 8.78
N ASP A 66 -21.66 14.37 9.29
CA ASP A 66 -21.13 15.45 8.46
C ASP A 66 -19.93 14.98 7.61
N LEU A 67 -20.20 14.71 6.33
CA LEU A 67 -19.22 14.27 5.34
C LEU A 67 -18.22 15.36 4.94
N THR A 68 -18.53 16.63 5.19
CA THR A 68 -17.70 17.77 4.79
C THR A 68 -16.62 18.12 5.82
N SER A 69 -16.77 17.61 7.04
CA SER A 69 -15.84 17.87 8.13
C SER A 69 -14.44 17.32 7.84
N ARG A 70 -13.42 18.15 8.06
CA ARG A 70 -12.01 17.73 8.04
C ARG A 70 -11.50 17.27 9.41
N ASN A 71 -12.35 17.26 10.43
CA ASN A 71 -11.98 16.80 11.76
C ASN A 71 -11.76 15.27 11.76
N MET A 72 -10.60 14.82 12.23
CA MET A 72 -10.26 13.39 12.25
C MET A 72 -11.21 12.52 13.08
N HIS A 73 -11.82 13.06 14.14
CA HIS A 73 -12.83 12.34 14.92
C HIS A 73 -14.11 12.13 14.11
N ILE A 74 -14.54 13.14 13.35
CA ILE A 74 -15.71 13.01 12.47
C ILE A 74 -15.40 12.05 11.33
N ARG A 75 -14.20 12.13 10.73
CA ARG A 75 -13.77 11.20 9.68
C ARG A 75 -13.71 9.75 10.16
N ARG A 76 -13.29 9.51 11.40
CA ARG A 76 -13.38 8.19 12.03
C ARG A 76 -14.85 7.75 12.18
N LEU A 77 -15.73 8.65 12.59
CA LEU A 77 -17.16 8.35 12.74
C LEU A 77 -17.81 7.97 11.39
N VAL A 78 -17.45 8.66 10.31
CA VAL A 78 -17.89 8.31 8.94
C VAL A 78 -17.58 6.84 8.63
N TRP A 79 -16.35 6.39 8.90
CA TRP A 79 -15.97 4.98 8.63
C TRP A 79 -16.71 3.98 9.51
N ILE A 80 -16.92 4.30 10.79
CA ILE A 80 -17.67 3.43 11.71
C ILE A 80 -19.12 3.29 11.21
N LYS A 81 -19.76 4.40 10.87
CA LYS A 81 -21.13 4.42 10.37
C LYS A 81 -21.29 3.73 9.03
N ALA A 82 -20.38 3.97 8.09
CA ALA A 82 -20.38 3.29 6.81
C ALA A 82 -20.29 1.77 7.01
N MET A 83 -19.42 1.29 7.91
CA MET A 83 -19.29 -0.14 8.19
C MET A 83 -20.56 -0.75 8.83
N GLU A 84 -21.19 -0.04 9.76
CA GLU A 84 -22.47 -0.46 10.36
C GLU A 84 -23.56 -0.60 9.28
N ILE A 85 -23.68 0.38 8.38
CA ILE A 85 -24.63 0.35 7.26
C ILE A 85 -24.33 -0.82 6.32
N CYS A 86 -23.07 -1.03 5.93
CA CYS A 86 -22.69 -2.14 5.06
C CYS A 86 -23.00 -3.50 5.68
N ASN A 87 -22.80 -3.68 6.99
CA ASN A 87 -23.14 -4.93 7.68
C ASN A 87 -24.66 -5.19 7.64
N SER A 88 -25.49 -4.14 7.71
CA SER A 88 -26.95 -4.27 7.66
C SER A 88 -27.49 -4.76 6.31
N PHE A 89 -26.73 -4.67 5.22
CA PHE A 89 -27.15 -5.19 3.91
C PHE A 89 -27.10 -6.73 3.84
N TYR A 90 -26.32 -7.37 4.70
CA TYR A 90 -26.04 -8.81 4.64
C TYR A 90 -26.47 -9.58 5.91
N GLU A 91 -27.16 -8.92 6.85
CA GLU A 91 -27.90 -9.55 7.95
C GLU A 91 -29.29 -10.02 7.48
#